data_AF-A0A9E4KGC3-F1
#
_entry.id   AF-A0A9E4KGC3-F1
#
_cell.length_a   1.000
_cell.length_b   1.000
_cell.length_c   1.000
_cell.angle_alpha   90.00
_cell.angle_beta   90.00
_cell.angle_gamma   90.00
#
_symmetry.space_group_name_H-M   'P 1'
#
loop_
_entity.id
_entity.type
_entity.pdbx_description
1 polymer ?
#
loop_
_entity_poly.entity_id
_entity_poly.type
_entity_poly.pdbx_seq_one_letter_code
_entity_poly.pdbx_strand_id
1 'polypeptide(L)'
;APRPSGEGKAWLSPRVQSLAAAHGVGLDVIAGIEGTGAGGRVTARDVEAFIAGGGAPPRIEMSWAPLSENRDERVEPLSRVRKRIAENLTRSVREIPQVTSWLEVDMSGVSAF
;
A
#
# COMPACT_ATOMS: atom_id res chain seq x y z
N ALA A 1 -10.66 15.78 -0.15
CA ALA A 1 -11.71 15.85 0.87
C ALA A 1 -11.67 14.56 1.70
N PRO A 2 -11.53 14.61 3.03
CA PRO A 2 -11.65 13.41 3.86
C PRO A 2 -13.11 12.96 3.86
N ARG A 3 -13.34 11.65 3.65
CA ARG A 3 -14.68 11.07 3.56
C ARG A 3 -15.30 10.99 4.96
N PRO A 4 -16.61 11.24 5.11
CA PRO A 4 -17.29 11.07 6.38
C PRO A 4 -17.30 9.58 6.77
N SER A 5 -16.75 9.28 7.95
CA SER A 5 -16.81 7.96 8.57
C SER A 5 -18.26 7.61 8.85
N GLY A 6 -18.78 6.64 8.08
CA GLY A 6 -20.15 6.17 8.21
C GLY A 6 -20.42 5.62 9.60
N GLU A 7 -21.52 6.09 10.18
CA GLU A 7 -22.23 5.46 11.30
C GLU A 7 -22.51 3.99 10.96
N GLY A 8 -21.62 3.13 11.40
CA GLY A 8 -21.74 1.69 11.27
C GLY A 8 -20.91 1.10 12.38
N LYS A 9 -21.59 0.60 13.41
CA LYS A 9 -21.03 -0.12 14.56
C LYS A 9 -19.74 -0.85 14.15
N ALA A 10 -18.59 -0.33 14.58
CA ALA A 10 -17.29 -0.87 14.20
C ALA A 10 -17.31 -2.38 14.43
N TRP A 11 -17.14 -3.17 13.36
CA TRP A 11 -17.21 -4.62 13.46
C TRP A 11 -15.96 -5.13 14.18
N LEU A 12 -16.06 -5.30 15.50
CA LEU A 12 -14.97 -5.75 16.37
C LEU A 12 -14.86 -7.27 16.32
N SER A 13 -13.66 -7.79 16.05
CA SER A 13 -13.42 -9.24 16.09
C SER A 13 -13.62 -9.80 17.51
N PRO A 14 -14.12 -11.04 17.68
CA PRO A 14 -14.36 -11.64 19.01
C PRO A 14 -13.11 -11.67 19.92
N ARG A 15 -11.92 -11.80 19.31
CA ARG A 15 -10.64 -11.75 20.02
C ARG A 15 -10.35 -10.37 20.60
N VAL A 16 -10.66 -9.31 19.87
CA VAL A 16 -10.52 -7.93 20.33
C VAL A 16 -11.50 -7.63 21.47
N GLN A 17 -12.74 -8.11 21.38
CA GLN A 17 -13.74 -7.96 22.44
C GLN A 17 -13.33 -8.70 23.72
N SER A 18 -12.75 -9.90 23.59
CA SER A 18 -12.26 -10.68 24.74
C SER A 18 -11.07 -10.00 25.43
N LEU A 19 -10.15 -9.44 24.64
CA LEU A 19 -9.00 -8.70 25.15
C LEU A 19 -9.42 -7.39 25.84
N ALA A 20 -10.36 -6.66 25.24
CA ALA A 20 -10.95 -5.46 25.83
C ALA A 20 -11.57 -5.74 27.22
N ALA A 21 -12.38 -6.81 27.30
CA ALA A 21 -13.04 -7.21 28.54
C ALA A 21 -12.04 -7.64 29.62
N ALA A 22 -10.97 -8.36 29.24
CA ALA A 22 -9.93 -8.80 30.16
C ALA A 22 -9.14 -7.63 30.78
N HIS A 23 -8.97 -6.54 30.03
CA HIS A 23 -8.22 -5.36 30.45
C HIS A 23 -9.10 -4.17 30.89
N GLY A 24 -10.42 -4.36 30.99
CA GLY A 24 -11.36 -3.35 31.47
C GLY A 24 -11.51 -2.13 30.54
N VAL A 25 -11.19 -2.28 29.25
CA VAL A 25 -11.29 -1.18 28.27
C VAL A 25 -12.69 -1.19 27.65
N GLY A 26 -13.37 -0.05 27.70
CA GLY A 26 -14.69 0.13 27.11
C GLY A 26 -14.69 -0.07 25.59
N LEU A 27 -15.73 -0.72 25.07
CA LEU A 27 -15.89 -0.99 23.63
C LEU A 27 -16.04 0.31 22.81
N ASP A 28 -16.53 1.37 23.45
CA ASP A 28 -16.63 2.74 22.96
C ASP A 28 -15.25 3.36 22.71
N VAL A 29 -14.29 3.13 23.62
CA VAL A 29 -12.91 3.61 23.49
C VAL A 29 -12.22 2.90 22.33
N ILE A 30 -12.45 1.60 22.18
CA ILE A 30 -11.84 0.78 21.11
C ILE A 30 -12.41 1.13 19.74
N ALA A 31 -13.69 1.49 19.66
CA ALA A 31 -14.31 1.96 18.42
C ALA A 31 -13.73 3.30 17.93
N GLY A 32 -13.12 4.09 18.82
CA GLY A 32 -12.42 5.33 18.50
C GLY A 32 -10.95 5.14 18.09
N ILE A 33 -10.40 3.92 18.17
CA ILE A 33 -9.04 3.61 17.74
C ILE A 33 -9.01 3.48 16.22
N GLU A 34 -8.08 4.17 15.57
CA GLU A 34 -7.81 3.99 14.15
C GLU A 34 -7.23 2.58 13.92
N GLY A 35 -8.04 1.70 13.34
CA GLY A 35 -7.67 0.30 13.15
C GLY A 35 -6.69 0.11 12.00
N THR A 36 -5.57 -0.57 12.25
CA THR A 36 -4.52 -0.85 11.25
C THR A 36 -4.90 -2.02 10.31
N GLY A 37 -6.04 -2.69 10.56
CA GLY A 37 -6.52 -3.81 9.76
C GLY A 37 -7.17 -3.40 8.44
N ALA A 38 -7.27 -4.36 7.51
CA ALA A 38 -7.91 -4.16 6.20
C ALA A 38 -9.35 -3.63 6.37
N GLY A 39 -9.60 -2.43 5.81
CA GLY A 39 -10.90 -1.74 5.89
C GLY A 39 -11.12 -0.94 7.18
N GLY A 40 -10.06 -0.57 7.91
CA GLY A 40 -10.16 0.23 9.14
C GLY A 40 -10.56 -0.61 10.37
N ARG A 41 -10.34 -1.92 10.33
CA ARG A 41 -10.68 -2.83 11.43
C ARG A 41 -9.62 -2.75 12.53
N VAL A 42 -10.07 -2.65 13.78
CA VAL A 42 -9.19 -2.71 14.95
C VAL A 42 -8.72 -4.15 15.17
N THR A 43 -7.41 -4.35 15.22
CA THR A 43 -6.78 -5.66 15.45
C THR A 43 -6.40 -5.84 16.91
N ALA A 44 -6.14 -7.09 17.34
CA ALA A 44 -5.70 -7.36 18.72
C ALA A 44 -4.39 -6.60 19.07
N ARG A 45 -3.50 -6.43 18.08
CA ARG A 45 -2.26 -5.67 18.23
C ARG A 45 -2.51 -4.20 18.51
N ASP A 46 -3.53 -3.61 17.90
CA ASP A 46 -3.88 -2.20 18.11
C ASP A 46 -4.39 -1.95 19.54
N VAL A 47 -5.16 -2.90 20.09
CA VAL A 47 -5.65 -2.83 21.48
C VAL A 47 -4.53 -3.09 22.50
N GLU A 48 -3.66 -4.05 22.25
CA GLU A 48 -2.46 -4.28 23.09
C GLU A 48 -1.55 -3.04 23.09
N ALA A 49 -1.34 -2.41 21.93
CA ALA A 49 -0.57 -1.17 21.81
C ALA A 49 -1.23 0.01 22.54
N PHE A 50 -2.55 0.13 22.48
CA PHE A 50 -3.31 1.16 23.20
C PHE A 50 -3.22 1.02 24.72
N ILE A 51 -3.29 -0.23 25.22
CA ILE A 51 -3.13 -0.54 26.65
C ILE A 51 -1.69 -0.26 27.09
N ALA A 52 -0.69 -0.69 26.31
CA ALA A 52 0.72 -0.44 26.59
C ALA A 52 1.09 1.05 26.54
N GLY A 53 0.42 1.83 25.69
CA GLY A 53 0.60 3.28 25.53
C GLY A 53 -0.17 4.15 26.53
N GLY A 54 -0.86 3.56 27.53
CA GLY A 54 -1.54 4.31 28.58
C GLY A 54 -2.79 5.07 28.11
N GLY A 55 -3.46 4.64 27.04
CA GLY A 55 -4.69 5.25 26.55
C GLY A 55 -4.50 6.45 25.62
N ALA A 56 -3.27 6.76 25.22
CA ALA A 56 -3.01 7.65 24.10
C ALA A 56 -3.07 6.84 22.78
N PRO A 57 -3.74 7.33 21.71
CA PRO A 57 -3.68 6.66 20.42
C PRO A 57 -2.21 6.56 20.00
N PRO A 58 -1.72 5.37 19.61
CA PRO A 58 -0.33 5.20 19.19
C PRO A 58 -0.11 6.05 17.95
N ARG A 59 0.54 7.21 18.14
CA ARG A 59 1.10 7.97 17.05
C ARG A 59 2.28 7.16 16.53
N ILE A 60 2.01 6.30 15.56
CA ILE A 60 3.05 5.73 14.72
C ILE A 60 3.59 6.91 13.91
N GLU A 61 4.57 7.61 14.49
CA GLU A 61 5.51 8.40 13.71
C GLU A 61 6.12 7.41 12.71
N MET A 62 5.63 7.43 11.47
CA MET A 62 6.29 6.72 10.38
C MET A 62 7.64 7.40 10.16
N SER A 63 8.62 7.05 10.96
CA SER A 63 10.00 7.28 10.60
C SER A 63 10.30 6.30 9.48
N TRP A 64 10.22 6.78 8.25
CA TRP A 64 11.06 6.25 7.20
C TRP A 64 12.50 6.51 7.68
N ALA A 65 13.08 5.55 8.39
CA ALA A 65 14.52 5.49 8.47
C ALA A 65 14.97 5.19 7.04
N PRO A 66 15.86 5.97 6.44
CA PRO A 66 16.36 5.65 5.12
C PRO A 66 16.90 4.22 5.16
N LEU A 67 16.37 3.38 4.26
CA LEU A 67 16.89 2.05 3.99
C LEU A 67 18.41 2.24 3.82
N SER A 68 19.21 1.54 4.64
CA SER A 68 20.67 1.67 4.65
C SER A 68 21.18 1.84 3.23
N GLU A 69 21.75 3.01 2.95
CA GLU A 69 22.29 3.39 1.66
C GLU A 69 23.28 2.30 1.25
N ASN A 70 22.89 1.51 0.24
CA ASN A 70 23.75 0.48 -0.29
C ASN A 70 24.96 1.25 -0.82
N ARG A 71 26.15 1.07 -0.23
CA ARG A 71 27.28 2.01 -0.42
C ARG A 71 27.77 2.09 -1.88
N ASP A 72 27.30 1.17 -2.72
CA ASP A 72 27.58 1.09 -4.15
C ASP A 72 26.41 1.55 -5.05
N GLU A 73 25.28 1.98 -4.49
CA GLU A 73 24.12 2.44 -5.26
C GLU A 73 24.26 3.92 -5.63
N ARG A 74 24.62 4.16 -6.89
CA ARG A 74 24.67 5.51 -7.45
C ARG A 74 23.34 5.84 -8.13
N VAL A 75 22.56 6.70 -7.49
CA VAL A 75 21.32 7.22 -8.07
C VAL A 75 21.64 8.26 -9.14
N GLU A 76 21.47 7.90 -10.41
CA GLU A 76 21.61 8.84 -11.53
C GLU A 76 20.26 9.48 -11.90
N PRO A 77 20.16 10.82 -11.92
CA PRO A 77 18.91 11.48 -12.28
C PRO A 77 18.60 11.30 -13.77
N LEU A 78 17.34 10.97 -14.07
CA LEU A 78 16.88 10.88 -15.45
C LEU A 78 16.99 12.24 -16.17
N SER A 79 17.53 12.22 -17.39
CA SER A 79 17.53 13.39 -18.27
C SER A 79 16.11 13.78 -18.68
N ARG A 80 15.90 15.03 -19.13
CA ARG A 80 14.57 15.52 -19.55
C ARG A 80 13.95 14.65 -20.67
N VAL A 81 14.77 14.24 -21.65
CA VAL A 81 14.34 13.36 -22.75
C VAL A 81 13.96 11.98 -22.21
N ARG A 82 14.80 11.36 -21.34
CA ARG A 82 14.49 10.05 -20.75
C ARG A 82 13.21 10.08 -19.92
N LYS A 83 12.97 11.14 -19.14
CA LYS A 83 11.72 11.32 -18.39
C LYS A 83 10.50 11.32 -19.32
N ARG A 84 10.57 12.04 -20.44
CA ARG A 84 9.43 12.12 -21.37
C ARG A 84 9.19 10.80 -22.11
N ILE A 85 10.26 10.11 -22.50
CA ILE A 85 10.15 8.75 -23.08
C ILE A 85 9.51 7.81 -22.07
N ALA A 86 9.98 7.80 -20.81
CA ALA A 86 9.45 6.95 -19.76
C ALA A 86 7.96 7.20 -19.49
N GLU A 87 7.54 8.47 -19.46
CA GLU A 87 6.14 8.84 -19.28
C GLU A 87 5.25 8.32 -20.41
N ASN A 88 5.67 8.52 -21.67
CA ASN A 88 4.93 8.05 -22.84
C ASN A 88 4.86 6.52 -22.92
N LEU A 89 5.97 5.82 -22.65
CA LEU A 89 6.01 4.36 -22.64
C LEU A 89 5.16 3.78 -21.51
N THR A 90 5.25 4.36 -20.31
CA THR A 90 4.45 3.91 -19.14
C THR A 90 2.97 4.09 -19.42
N ARG A 91 2.56 5.21 -20.03
CA ARG A 91 1.18 5.44 -20.44
C ARG A 91 0.71 4.38 -21.45
N SER A 92 1.50 4.14 -22.49
CA SER A 92 1.17 3.16 -23.55
C SER A 92 0.95 1.75 -23.00
N VAL A 93 1.87 1.26 -22.16
CA VAL A 93 1.79 -0.08 -21.56
C VAL A 93 0.60 -0.22 -20.60
N ARG A 94 0.23 0.87 -19.90
CA ARG A 94 -0.88 0.85 -18.95
C ARG A 94 -2.26 0.98 -19.59
N GLU A 95 -2.39 1.83 -20.61
CA GLU A 95 -3.69 2.14 -21.21
C GLU A 95 -4.08 1.15 -22.31
N ILE A 96 -3.09 0.61 -23.04
CA ILE A 96 -3.36 -0.20 -24.24
C ILE A 96 -3.00 -1.66 -23.94
N PRO A 97 -3.96 -2.60 -24.09
CA PRO A 97 -3.66 -4.02 -23.99
C PRO A 97 -2.78 -4.44 -25.17
N GLN A 98 -1.59 -4.97 -24.86
CA GLN A 98 -0.63 -5.39 -25.87
C GLN A 98 -1.01 -6.78 -26.38
N VAL A 99 -1.12 -6.92 -27.71
CA VAL A 99 -1.35 -8.21 -28.38
C VAL A 99 -0.25 -8.40 -29.42
N THR A 100 0.43 -9.54 -29.37
CA THR A 100 1.53 -9.88 -30.29
C THR A 100 1.16 -11.15 -31.05
N SER A 101 1.30 -11.12 -32.38
CA SER A 101 1.17 -12.29 -33.24
C SER A 101 2.47 -12.51 -34.01
N TRP A 102 2.86 -13.77 -34.15
CA TRP A 102 4.02 -14.17 -34.93
C TRP A 102 3.54 -14.75 -36.26
N LEU A 103 4.23 -14.40 -37.34
CA LEU A 103 3.96 -14.88 -38.69
C LEU A 103 5.30 -15.24 -39.33
N GLU A 104 5.33 -16.39 -40.00
CA GLU A 104 6.47 -16.80 -40.80
C GLU A 104 6.33 -16.22 -42.20
N VAL A 105 7.42 -15.69 -42.74
CA VAL A 105 7.46 -15.10 -44.08
C VAL A 105 8.64 -15.70 -44.83
N ASP A 106 8.37 -16.31 -45.99
CA ASP A 106 9.41 -16.78 -46.90
C ASP A 106 9.98 -15.59 -47.68
N MET A 107 11.29 -15.36 -47.50
CA MET A 107 12.04 -14.26 -48.11
C MET A 107 12.85 -14.71 -49.34
N SER A 108 12.72 -15.97 -49.77
CA SER A 108 13.50 -16.53 -50.90
C SER A 108 13.37 -15.73 -52.20
N GLY A 109 12.22 -15.09 -52.42
CA GLY A 109 11.99 -14.21 -53.57
C GLY A 109 12.69 -12.84 -53.50
N VAL A 110 13.05 -12.35 -52.31
CA VAL A 110 13.73 -11.06 -52.11
C VAL A 110 15.24 -11.19 -52.26
N SER A 111 15.82 -12.33 -51.87
CA SER A 111 17.27 -12.59 -52.03
C SER A 111 17.70 -12.91 -53.47
N ALA A 112 16.74 -13.17 -54.37
CA ALA A 112 17.00 -13.53 -55.75
C ALA A 112 17.11 -12.31 -56.71
N PHE A 113 16.91 -11.09 -56.20
CA PHE A 113 17.04 -9.82 -56.93
C PHE A 113 18.38 -9.14 -56.70
#